data_AF-A0A8H5HF33-F1
#
_entry.id   AF-A0A8H5HF33-F1
#
_cell.length_a   1.000
_cell.length_b   1.000
_cell.length_c   1.000
_cell.angle_alpha   90.00
_cell.angle_beta   90.00
_cell.angle_gamma   90.00
#
_symmetry.space_group_name_H-M   'P 1'
#
loop_
_entity.id
_entity.type
_entity.pdbx_description
1 polymer ?
#
loop_
_entity_poly.entity_id
_entity_poly.type
_entity_poly.pdbx_seq_one_letter_code
_entity_poly.pdbx_strand_id
1 'polypeptide(L)'
;MSGKSQDPSVRSGDSQASSVGSMIRHTSGNRCAICLNLLPETGLQAAHLIDSAEAGVWQLAMAVRIGLLTSGYQRSSAENGMAQCPTCHQAYFTPDLIALSPSLPVLNYILDYVNNAGANRRPLHEVFSLLRQAMTGAIVALPDPAPILPFLGLFSIVILKPEGLVRRRISTQHLPALSILQDNRFMLAPDGTPPEGANVARIFDVLATGALDPVPVSQGMIPLSAEDPEFRQRRYWRLTVLPEAILTALMARNSLGTFRGEEIDVATRIYHILSLEAMQRNQLGPAGGGGPGDGGGPGHGGGPGRGGGRGRGRGGRSGRGRGGSGGGGPSGDNSSPQKRTLRSTNREPPRKKGREGGQGKKKGGLRSGSLEAVESGLGDTRCEDLILA
;
A
#
# COMPACT_ATOMS: atom_id res chain seq x y z
N MET A 1 8.25 -51.41 28.29
CA MET A 1 7.40 -50.20 28.32
C MET A 1 8.30 -49.01 28.08
N SER A 2 8.41 -48.57 26.82
CA SER A 2 9.28 -47.45 26.42
C SER A 2 8.40 -46.26 26.07
N GLY A 3 8.35 -45.28 26.97
CA GLY A 3 7.67 -44.01 26.76
C GLY A 3 8.48 -43.14 25.80
N LYS A 4 7.88 -42.81 24.65
CA LYS A 4 8.43 -41.82 23.71
C LYS A 4 8.25 -40.42 24.30
N SER A 5 9.38 -39.76 24.56
CA SER A 5 9.45 -38.33 24.84
C SER A 5 9.03 -37.56 23.58
N GLN A 6 7.99 -36.76 23.66
CA GLN A 6 7.58 -35.81 22.62
C GLN A 6 8.18 -34.46 22.97
N ASP A 7 9.09 -33.97 22.12
CA ASP A 7 9.59 -32.60 22.18
C ASP A 7 8.51 -31.62 21.69
N PRO A 8 8.17 -30.57 22.47
CA PRO A 8 7.29 -29.51 22.02
C PRO A 8 8.07 -28.57 21.10
N SER A 9 7.89 -28.76 19.78
CA SER A 9 8.30 -27.78 18.78
C SER A 9 7.50 -26.48 18.98
N VAL A 10 8.17 -25.48 19.54
CA VAL A 10 7.64 -24.14 19.79
C VAL A 10 7.46 -23.41 18.45
N ARG A 11 6.20 -23.21 18.04
CA ARG A 11 5.81 -22.30 16.95
C ARG A 11 5.70 -20.88 17.50
N SER A 12 6.78 -20.09 17.42
CA SER A 12 6.83 -18.69 17.90
C SER A 12 6.53 -17.63 16.82
N GLY A 13 5.97 -18.01 15.66
CA GLY A 13 5.77 -17.10 14.52
C GLY A 13 4.53 -16.21 14.58
N ASP A 14 3.43 -16.70 15.17
CA ASP A 14 2.11 -16.07 14.96
C ASP A 14 1.82 -14.90 15.92
N SER A 15 2.58 -14.77 17.01
CA SER A 15 2.31 -13.78 18.06
C SER A 15 2.67 -12.34 17.67
N GLN A 16 3.59 -12.12 16.73
CA GLN A 16 4.01 -10.76 16.34
C GLN A 16 3.12 -10.14 15.25
N ALA A 17 2.63 -10.91 14.29
CA ALA A 17 1.71 -10.40 13.26
C ALA A 17 0.37 -9.94 13.88
N SER A 18 -0.09 -10.66 14.91
CA SER A 18 -1.29 -10.30 15.68
C SER A 18 -1.16 -8.94 16.38
N SER A 19 0.03 -8.56 16.86
CA SER A 19 0.23 -7.30 17.59
C SER A 19 0.18 -6.07 16.66
N VAL A 20 0.79 -6.17 15.46
CA VAL A 20 0.84 -5.06 14.49
C VAL A 20 -0.55 -4.77 13.92
N GLY A 21 -1.29 -5.81 13.51
CA GLY A 21 -2.64 -5.65 12.98
C GLY A 21 -3.60 -5.03 14.00
N SER A 22 -3.48 -5.44 15.27
CA SER A 22 -4.26 -4.87 16.37
C SER A 22 -3.90 -3.40 16.61
N MET A 23 -2.62 -3.05 16.55
CA MET A 23 -2.17 -1.65 16.67
C MET A 23 -2.72 -0.77 15.55
N ILE A 24 -2.71 -1.22 14.30
CA ILE A 24 -3.26 -0.47 13.15
C ILE A 24 -4.76 -0.18 13.34
N ARG A 25 -5.53 -1.18 13.77
CA ARG A 25 -6.98 -1.05 14.02
C ARG A 25 -7.26 -0.11 15.19
N HIS A 26 -6.50 -0.26 16.29
CA HIS A 26 -6.64 0.57 17.48
C HIS A 26 -6.31 2.04 17.20
N THR A 27 -5.21 2.32 16.49
CA THR A 27 -4.83 3.69 16.08
C THR A 27 -5.94 4.35 15.25
N SER A 28 -6.67 3.56 14.45
CA SER A 28 -7.79 4.06 13.64
C SER A 28 -9.13 4.13 14.41
N GLY A 29 -9.16 3.86 15.72
CA GLY A 29 -10.38 3.84 16.52
C GLY A 29 -11.43 2.86 16.02
N ASN A 30 -11.00 1.71 15.48
CA ASN A 30 -11.86 0.73 14.81
C ASN A 30 -12.69 1.31 13.64
N ARG A 31 -12.14 2.29 12.93
CA ARG A 31 -12.72 2.86 11.71
C ARG A 31 -11.91 2.49 10.48
N CYS A 32 -12.60 2.40 9.35
CA CYS A 32 -11.91 2.36 8.07
C CYS A 32 -11.23 3.70 7.78
N ALA A 33 -9.92 3.68 7.52
CA ALA A 33 -9.12 4.84 7.14
C ALA A 33 -9.62 5.56 5.88
N ILE A 34 -10.37 4.87 5.01
CA ILE A 34 -10.85 5.40 3.73
C ILE A 34 -12.26 5.98 3.85
N CYS A 35 -13.23 5.18 4.34
CA CYS A 35 -14.63 5.60 4.38
C CYS A 35 -15.13 6.00 5.77
N LEU A 36 -14.28 5.98 6.79
CA LEU A 36 -14.58 6.35 8.19
C LEU A 36 -15.67 5.53 8.90
N ASN A 37 -16.24 4.51 8.22
CA ASN A 37 -17.22 3.61 8.82
C ASN A 37 -16.61 2.93 10.06
N LEU A 38 -17.38 2.91 11.15
CA LEU A 38 -17.06 2.17 12.37
C LEU A 38 -17.43 0.71 12.16
N LEU A 39 -16.51 -0.21 12.42
CA LEU A 39 -16.75 -1.65 12.35
C LEU A 39 -16.27 -2.33 13.64
N PRO A 40 -16.79 -3.52 13.99
CA PRO A 40 -16.13 -4.38 14.96
C PRO A 40 -14.68 -4.63 14.53
N GLU A 41 -13.79 -4.85 15.51
CA GLU A 41 -12.37 -5.07 15.23
C GLU A 41 -12.14 -6.22 14.22
N THR A 42 -12.90 -7.30 14.33
CA THR A 42 -12.86 -8.46 13.41
C THR A 42 -13.37 -8.15 12.00
N GLY A 43 -14.08 -7.04 11.82
CA GLY A 43 -14.57 -6.56 10.53
C GLY A 43 -13.56 -5.67 9.79
N LEU A 44 -12.42 -5.34 10.39
CA LEU A 44 -11.38 -4.51 9.78
C LEU A 44 -10.18 -5.35 9.35
N GLN A 45 -9.67 -5.04 8.17
CA GLN A 45 -8.43 -5.59 7.65
C GLN A 45 -7.30 -4.59 7.91
N ALA A 46 -6.18 -5.07 8.47
CA ALA A 46 -4.96 -4.29 8.55
C ALA A 46 -4.21 -4.45 7.21
N ALA A 47 -4.33 -3.44 6.35
CA ALA A 47 -3.75 -3.46 5.02
C ALA A 47 -2.36 -2.82 5.05
N HIS A 48 -1.34 -3.58 4.65
CA HIS A 48 0.01 -3.03 4.47
C HIS A 48 0.08 -2.18 3.19
N LEU A 49 0.84 -1.08 3.24
CA LEU A 49 1.11 -0.22 2.08
C LEU A 49 2.15 -0.87 1.16
N ILE A 50 3.26 -1.29 1.76
CA ILE A 50 4.27 -2.14 1.13
C ILE A 50 3.98 -3.58 1.56
N ASP A 51 3.75 -4.45 0.59
CA ASP A 51 3.29 -5.82 0.83
C ASP A 51 4.21 -6.56 1.83
N SER A 52 3.65 -7.44 2.66
CA SER A 52 4.44 -8.33 3.54
C SER A 52 5.07 -9.49 2.76
N ALA A 53 4.49 -9.86 1.61
CA ALA A 53 4.99 -10.91 0.72
C ALA A 53 6.29 -10.53 -0.01
N GLU A 54 6.77 -11.42 -0.87
CA GLU A 54 8.00 -11.24 -1.67
C GLU A 54 7.95 -9.98 -2.54
N ALA A 55 6.78 -9.66 -3.12
CA ALA A 55 6.58 -8.44 -3.89
C ALA A 55 6.99 -7.19 -3.10
N GLY A 56 6.69 -7.15 -1.79
CA GLY A 56 7.06 -6.01 -0.95
C GLY A 56 8.54 -5.95 -0.57
N VAL A 57 9.26 -7.08 -0.61
CA VAL A 57 10.73 -7.08 -0.48
C VAL A 57 11.34 -6.32 -1.64
N TRP A 58 10.90 -6.62 -2.87
CA TRP A 58 11.34 -5.93 -4.08
C TRP A 58 10.96 -4.46 -4.08
N GLN A 59 9.74 -4.13 -3.67
CA GLN A 59 9.29 -2.74 -3.52
C GLN A 59 10.18 -1.95 -2.56
N LEU A 60 10.47 -2.51 -1.37
CA LEU A 60 11.34 -1.87 -0.39
C LEU A 60 12.78 -1.72 -0.92
N ALA A 61 13.35 -2.78 -1.49
CA ALA A 61 14.70 -2.74 -2.05
C ALA A 61 14.84 -1.65 -3.13
N MET A 62 13.85 -1.56 -4.02
CA MET A 62 13.79 -0.51 -5.05
C MET A 62 13.71 0.88 -4.42
N ALA A 63 12.80 1.08 -3.46
CA ALA A 63 12.60 2.36 -2.80
C ALA A 63 13.85 2.84 -2.03
N VAL A 64 14.55 1.92 -1.37
CA VAL A 64 15.84 2.20 -0.72
C VAL A 64 16.90 2.57 -1.75
N ARG A 65 17.00 1.80 -2.84
CA ARG A 65 17.98 2.04 -3.92
C ARG A 65 17.82 3.41 -4.57
N ILE A 66 16.60 3.89 -4.77
CA ILE A 66 16.32 5.21 -5.35
C ILE A 66 16.30 6.34 -4.30
N GLY A 67 16.59 6.04 -3.03
CA GLY A 67 16.67 7.00 -1.94
C GLY A 67 15.32 7.47 -1.39
N LEU A 68 14.21 6.80 -1.74
CA LEU A 68 12.86 7.16 -1.30
C LEU A 68 12.55 6.68 0.13
N LEU A 69 13.05 5.51 0.52
CA LEU A 69 12.94 4.98 1.88
C LEU A 69 14.32 4.75 2.49
N THR A 70 14.40 4.78 3.82
CA THR A 70 15.60 4.36 4.57
C THR A 70 15.72 2.84 4.58
N SER A 71 16.95 2.32 4.61
CA SER A 71 17.21 0.89 4.79
C SER A 71 16.67 0.33 6.11
N GLY A 72 16.42 1.19 7.10
CA GLY A 72 15.79 0.83 8.38
C GLY A 72 14.27 0.74 8.34
N TYR A 73 13.60 0.98 7.20
CA TYR A 73 12.15 0.96 7.11
C TYR A 73 11.59 -0.45 7.37
N GLN A 74 10.71 -0.56 8.37
CA GLN A 74 10.14 -1.84 8.80
C GLN A 74 8.77 -2.07 8.15
N ARG A 75 8.68 -3.03 7.22
CA ARG A 75 7.39 -3.43 6.60
C ARG A 75 6.39 -4.01 7.61
N SER A 76 6.88 -4.58 8.71
CA SER A 76 6.07 -5.11 9.80
C SER A 76 5.74 -4.06 10.87
N SER A 77 5.91 -2.76 10.59
CA SER A 77 5.52 -1.69 11.51
C SER A 77 4.08 -1.27 11.29
N ALA A 78 3.45 -0.71 12.33
CA ALA A 78 2.12 -0.09 12.18
C ALA A 78 2.14 1.14 11.25
N GLU A 79 3.29 1.77 11.06
CA GLU A 79 3.47 2.90 10.12
C GLU A 79 3.39 2.48 8.65
N ASN A 80 3.56 1.18 8.36
CA ASN A 80 3.37 0.59 7.03
C ASN A 80 1.93 0.12 6.79
N GLY A 81 0.96 0.47 7.64
CA GLY A 81 -0.39 -0.06 7.49
C GLY A 81 -1.52 0.89 7.82
N MET A 82 -2.70 0.56 7.32
CA MET A 82 -3.95 1.27 7.61
C MET A 82 -5.12 0.29 7.77
N ALA A 83 -6.09 0.66 8.62
CA ALA A 83 -7.29 -0.15 8.81
C ALA A 83 -8.27 0.09 7.65
N GLN A 84 -8.71 -0.97 6.97
CA GLN A 84 -9.65 -0.89 5.87
C GLN A 84 -10.85 -1.82 6.10
N CYS A 85 -12.06 -1.37 5.72
CA CYS A 85 -13.21 -2.27 5.66
C CYS A 85 -13.10 -3.18 4.42
N PRO A 86 -13.82 -4.33 4.38
CA PRO A 86 -13.73 -5.27 3.26
C PRO A 86 -14.09 -4.62 1.91
N THR A 87 -15.04 -3.68 1.91
CA THR A 87 -15.40 -2.93 0.71
C THR A 87 -14.26 -2.07 0.19
N CYS A 88 -13.57 -1.31 1.06
CA CYS A 88 -12.44 -0.49 0.63
C CYS A 88 -11.25 -1.37 0.22
N HIS A 89 -10.91 -2.36 1.05
CA HIS A 89 -9.78 -3.23 0.82
C HIS A 89 -9.99 -4.14 -0.40
N GLN A 90 -10.87 -5.13 -0.27
CA GLN A 90 -11.00 -6.23 -1.23
C GLN A 90 -11.62 -5.79 -2.56
N ALA A 91 -12.56 -4.83 -2.52
CA ALA A 91 -13.26 -4.41 -3.72
C ALA A 91 -12.55 -3.30 -4.50
N TYR A 92 -11.67 -2.50 -3.88
CA TYR A 92 -11.05 -1.35 -4.56
C TYR A 92 -9.52 -1.32 -4.49
N PHE A 93 -8.92 -1.51 -3.31
CA PHE A 93 -7.46 -1.42 -3.15
C PHE A 93 -6.71 -2.67 -3.60
N THR A 94 -7.17 -3.87 -3.23
CA THR A 94 -6.57 -5.16 -3.63
C THR A 94 -6.57 -5.39 -5.14
N PRO A 95 -7.65 -5.12 -5.90
CA PRO A 95 -7.65 -5.28 -7.36
C PRO A 95 -6.96 -4.13 -8.13
N ASP A 96 -6.31 -3.20 -7.42
CA ASP A 96 -5.70 -1.99 -7.97
C ASP A 96 -6.68 -1.19 -8.84
N LEU A 97 -7.91 -0.99 -8.35
CA LEU A 97 -8.83 -0.03 -8.98
C LEU A 97 -8.47 1.40 -8.57
N ILE A 98 -8.07 1.57 -7.31
CA ILE A 98 -7.65 2.85 -6.73
C ILE A 98 -6.37 2.66 -5.91
N ALA A 99 -5.66 3.76 -5.68
CA ALA A 99 -4.53 3.83 -4.75
C ALA A 99 -4.56 5.15 -3.97
N LEU A 100 -3.69 5.26 -2.96
CA LEU A 100 -3.40 6.53 -2.31
C LEU A 100 -2.20 7.20 -2.98
N SER A 101 -2.22 8.53 -3.00
CA SER A 101 -1.11 9.36 -3.45
C SER A 101 -0.83 10.42 -2.39
N PRO A 102 0.44 10.85 -2.20
CA PRO A 102 0.67 12.16 -1.60
C PRO A 102 -0.11 13.22 -2.38
N SER A 103 -0.63 14.22 -1.70
CA SER A 103 -1.37 15.29 -2.36
C SER A 103 -0.53 15.96 -3.46
N LEU A 104 -1.20 16.42 -4.51
CA LEU A 104 -0.54 17.06 -5.66
C LEU A 104 0.42 18.22 -5.27
N PRO A 105 0.11 19.11 -4.31
CA PRO A 105 1.07 20.13 -3.86
C PRO A 105 2.38 19.54 -3.32
N VAL A 106 2.30 18.43 -2.57
CA VAL A 106 3.49 17.74 -2.06
C VAL A 106 4.26 17.11 -3.22
N LEU A 107 3.58 16.43 -4.14
CA LEU A 107 4.21 15.83 -5.31
C LEU A 107 4.93 16.87 -6.18
N ASN A 108 4.32 18.01 -6.45
CA ASN A 108 4.93 19.08 -7.23
C ASN A 108 6.17 19.66 -6.55
N TYR A 109 6.11 19.89 -5.23
CA TYR A 109 7.28 20.32 -4.47
C TYR A 109 8.42 19.30 -4.53
N ILE A 110 8.12 18.00 -4.42
CA ILE A 110 9.14 16.95 -4.53
C ILE A 110 9.70 16.90 -5.96
N LEU A 111 8.86 17.04 -6.98
CA LEU A 111 9.29 17.11 -8.38
C LEU A 111 10.25 18.29 -8.60
N ASP A 112 9.89 19.48 -8.11
CA ASP A 112 10.72 20.68 -8.21
C ASP A 112 12.03 20.50 -7.45
N TYR A 113 12.00 19.90 -6.27
CA TYR A 113 13.20 19.56 -5.51
C TYR A 113 14.13 18.63 -6.29
N VAL A 114 13.60 17.54 -6.88
CA VAL A 114 14.45 16.59 -7.62
C VAL A 114 15.03 17.17 -8.89
N ASN A 115 14.33 18.10 -9.55
CA ASN A 115 14.83 18.78 -10.75
C ASN A 115 15.91 19.83 -10.46
N ASN A 116 15.81 20.55 -9.33
CA ASN A 116 16.60 21.77 -9.11
C ASN A 116 17.73 21.63 -8.09
N ALA A 117 17.76 20.57 -7.26
CA ALA A 117 18.71 20.46 -6.15
C ALA A 117 20.18 20.20 -6.55
N GLY A 118 20.46 19.94 -7.84
CA GLY A 118 21.82 19.76 -8.36
C GLY A 118 22.55 18.51 -7.83
N ALA A 119 23.88 18.50 -7.92
CA ALA A 119 24.72 17.33 -7.59
C ALA A 119 24.70 16.95 -6.10
N ASN A 120 24.41 17.90 -5.20
CA ASN A 120 24.40 17.70 -3.75
C ASN A 120 22.99 17.39 -3.20
N ARG A 121 22.08 16.90 -4.06
CA ARG A 121 20.72 16.58 -3.66
C ARG A 121 20.70 15.47 -2.60
N ARG A 122 19.93 15.68 -1.54
CA ARG A 122 19.69 14.67 -0.50
C ARG A 122 18.73 13.59 -0.99
N PRO A 123 18.81 12.36 -0.46
CA PRO A 123 17.80 11.35 -0.74
C PRO A 123 16.42 11.79 -0.21
N LEU A 124 15.34 11.38 -0.86
CA LEU A 124 14.00 11.87 -0.53
C LEU A 124 13.54 11.50 0.89
N HIS A 125 13.95 10.37 1.45
CA HIS A 125 13.62 10.06 2.85
C HIS A 125 14.17 11.10 3.84
N GLU A 126 15.35 11.69 3.58
CA GLU A 126 15.87 12.80 4.37
C GLU A 126 15.07 14.08 4.14
N VAL A 127 14.67 14.35 2.89
CA VAL A 127 13.81 15.51 2.55
C VAL A 127 12.48 15.42 3.29
N PHE A 128 11.82 14.27 3.28
CA PHE A 128 10.58 14.06 4.03
C PHE A 128 10.79 14.18 5.55
N SER A 129 11.92 13.71 6.07
CA SER A 129 12.30 13.93 7.47
C SER A 129 12.44 15.42 7.81
N LEU A 130 13.13 16.20 6.97
CA LEU A 130 13.27 17.64 7.12
C LEU A 130 11.92 18.36 6.98
N LEU A 131 11.05 17.96 6.06
CA LEU A 131 9.70 18.52 5.94
C LEU A 131 8.86 18.27 7.21
N ARG A 132 8.99 17.09 7.83
CA ARG A 132 8.35 16.81 9.13
C ARG A 132 8.91 17.68 10.25
N GLN A 133 10.22 17.95 10.27
CA GLN A 133 10.83 18.90 11.22
C GLN A 133 10.33 20.33 10.99
N ALA A 134 10.15 20.74 9.73
CA ALA A 134 9.59 22.04 9.39
C ALA A 134 8.13 22.19 9.88
N MET A 135 7.33 21.13 9.84
CA MET A 135 5.97 21.14 10.43
C MET A 135 5.97 21.43 11.94
N THR A 136 7.05 21.10 12.65
CA THR A 136 7.21 21.41 14.09
C THR A 136 7.84 22.79 14.34
N GLY A 137 8.02 23.61 13.29
CA GLY A 137 8.59 24.95 13.37
C GLY A 137 10.12 25.01 13.28
N ALA A 138 10.80 23.89 12.97
CA ALA A 138 12.25 23.91 12.77
C ALA A 138 12.62 24.60 11.45
N ILE A 139 13.69 25.39 11.45
CA ILE A 139 14.29 25.93 10.24
C ILE A 139 15.10 24.82 9.57
N VAL A 140 14.77 24.49 8.32
CA VAL A 140 15.41 23.40 7.58
C VAL A 140 16.07 23.89 6.29
N ALA A 141 17.14 23.22 5.89
CA ALA A 141 17.87 23.50 4.66
C ALA A 141 17.18 22.89 3.42
N LEU A 142 15.96 23.33 3.14
CA LEU A 142 15.17 22.99 1.96
C LEU A 142 14.71 24.26 1.24
N PRO A 143 14.29 24.18 -0.04
CA PRO A 143 13.45 25.23 -0.64
C PRO A 143 12.25 25.53 0.26
N ASP A 144 11.68 26.74 0.18
CA ASP A 144 10.62 27.18 1.10
C ASP A 144 9.50 26.13 1.23
N PRO A 145 9.38 25.43 2.39
CA PRO A 145 8.42 24.36 2.54
C PRO A 145 7.05 24.89 2.96
N ALA A 146 6.92 26.18 3.35
CA ALA A 146 5.71 26.73 3.95
C ALA A 146 4.43 26.46 3.15
N PRO A 147 4.42 26.56 1.79
CA PRO A 147 3.22 26.29 1.00
C PRO A 147 2.71 24.84 1.06
N ILE A 148 3.59 23.87 1.35
CA ILE A 148 3.23 22.44 1.34
C ILE A 148 3.02 21.82 2.72
N LEU A 149 3.46 22.48 3.79
CA LEU A 149 3.27 21.97 5.16
C LEU A 149 1.81 21.62 5.51
N PRO A 150 0.78 22.36 5.06
CA PRO A 150 -0.62 22.00 5.34
C PRO A 150 -1.03 20.67 4.70
N PHE A 151 -0.28 20.22 3.69
CA PHE A 151 -0.57 19.10 2.83
C PHE A 151 0.30 17.86 3.09
N LEU A 152 1.38 17.96 3.88
CA LEU A 152 2.39 16.91 4.02
C LEU A 152 1.83 15.58 4.55
N GLY A 153 0.83 15.62 5.43
CA GLY A 153 0.11 14.44 5.96
C GLY A 153 -1.24 14.18 5.30
N LEU A 154 -1.50 14.80 4.14
CA LEU A 154 -2.75 14.69 3.39
C LEU A 154 -2.53 13.91 2.10
N PHE A 155 -3.36 12.89 1.90
CA PHE A 155 -3.32 11.98 0.76
C PHE A 155 -4.55 12.15 -0.12
N SER A 156 -4.46 11.90 -1.43
CA SER A 156 -5.61 11.79 -2.33
C SER A 156 -5.83 10.34 -2.74
N ILE A 157 -7.07 9.99 -3.08
CA ILE A 157 -7.36 8.74 -3.79
C ILE A 157 -7.17 9.00 -5.28
N VAL A 158 -6.30 8.23 -5.91
CA VAL A 158 -6.11 8.24 -7.36
C VAL A 158 -6.79 7.03 -7.99
N ILE A 159 -7.35 7.25 -9.18
CA ILE A 159 -8.03 6.21 -9.94
C ILE A 159 -7.01 5.55 -10.87
N LEU A 160 -6.79 4.25 -10.66
CA LEU A 160 -5.91 3.46 -11.52
C LEU A 160 -6.70 2.93 -12.72
N LYS A 161 -7.83 2.25 -12.48
CA LYS A 161 -8.62 1.59 -13.53
C LYS A 161 -10.01 2.24 -13.67
N PRO A 162 -10.14 3.37 -14.40
CA PRO A 162 -11.39 4.13 -14.48
C PRO A 162 -12.55 3.33 -15.07
N GLU A 163 -12.29 2.40 -15.99
CA GLU A 163 -13.28 1.51 -16.60
C GLU A 163 -13.98 0.61 -15.58
N GLY A 164 -13.28 0.19 -14.53
CA GLY A 164 -13.85 -0.59 -13.43
C GLY A 164 -14.70 0.25 -12.45
N LEU A 165 -14.64 1.58 -12.56
CA LEU A 165 -15.19 2.51 -11.58
C LEU A 165 -16.30 3.41 -12.12
N VAL A 166 -16.77 3.19 -13.36
CA VAL A 166 -17.90 3.92 -13.95
C VAL A 166 -19.10 3.89 -13.00
N ARG A 167 -19.54 5.08 -12.57
CA ARG A 167 -20.66 5.31 -11.63
C ARG A 167 -20.50 4.60 -10.27
N ARG A 168 -19.28 4.20 -9.89
CA ARG A 168 -18.98 3.61 -8.58
C ARG A 168 -18.73 4.68 -7.54
N ARG A 169 -19.11 4.37 -6.30
CA ARG A 169 -19.03 5.23 -5.13
C ARG A 169 -18.75 4.39 -3.89
N ILE A 170 -18.10 4.96 -2.88
CA ILE A 170 -17.93 4.37 -1.55
C ILE A 170 -18.88 5.07 -0.58
N SER A 171 -19.72 4.34 0.13
CA SER A 171 -20.57 4.91 1.18
C SER A 171 -19.77 5.22 2.44
N THR A 172 -19.99 6.39 3.04
CA THR A 172 -19.45 6.79 4.34
C THR A 172 -20.57 7.18 5.30
N GLN A 173 -20.41 6.83 6.58
CA GLN A 173 -21.29 7.26 7.67
C GLN A 173 -20.88 8.61 8.27
N HIS A 174 -19.71 9.14 7.87
CA HIS A 174 -19.11 10.34 8.41
C HIS A 174 -18.48 11.17 7.30
N LEU A 175 -19.30 11.68 6.39
CA LEU A 175 -18.89 12.64 5.37
C LEU A 175 -18.45 13.94 6.07
N PRO A 176 -17.15 14.29 6.04
CA PRO A 176 -16.65 15.48 6.72
C PRO A 176 -17.21 16.74 6.10
N ALA A 177 -17.38 17.79 6.91
CA ALA A 177 -17.69 19.12 6.41
C ALA A 177 -16.56 19.65 5.49
N LEU A 178 -16.87 20.69 4.71
CA LEU A 178 -15.85 21.35 3.89
C LEU A 178 -14.84 22.07 4.79
N SER A 179 -13.59 22.06 4.38
CA SER A 179 -12.51 22.82 5.00
C SER A 179 -11.94 23.80 3.98
N ILE A 180 -11.55 25.00 4.44
CA ILE A 180 -10.86 26.01 3.66
C ILE A 180 -9.41 26.14 4.14
N LEU A 181 -8.46 26.24 3.21
CA LEU A 181 -7.08 26.57 3.52
C LEU A 181 -6.95 28.09 3.72
N GLN A 182 -6.62 28.49 4.96
CA GLN A 182 -6.39 29.87 5.37
C GLN A 182 -5.16 29.91 6.29
N ASP A 183 -4.26 30.87 6.07
CA ASP A 183 -3.04 31.05 6.87
C ASP A 183 -2.22 29.74 7.04
N ASN A 184 -2.06 29.00 5.93
CA ASN A 184 -1.40 27.68 5.89
C ASN A 184 -2.01 26.65 6.86
N ARG A 185 -3.31 26.74 7.12
CA ARG A 185 -4.05 25.75 7.92
C ARG A 185 -5.41 25.48 7.31
N PHE A 186 -5.82 24.22 7.37
CA PHE A 186 -7.19 23.87 7.02
C PHE A 186 -8.09 24.14 8.22
N MET A 187 -9.11 24.97 8.02
CA MET A 187 -10.13 25.29 9.00
C MET A 187 -11.50 24.90 8.46
N LEU A 188 -12.51 24.78 9.33
CA LEU A 188 -13.89 24.53 8.90
C LEU A 188 -14.36 25.65 7.97
N ALA A 189 -14.90 25.31 6.82
CA ALA A 189 -15.41 26.28 5.88
C ALA A 189 -16.74 26.87 6.39
N PRO A 190 -16.99 28.18 6.19
CA PRO A 190 -18.29 28.79 6.47
C PRO A 190 -19.43 28.13 5.68
N ASP A 191 -20.65 28.22 6.21
CA ASP A 191 -21.85 27.74 5.52
C ASP A 191 -22.01 28.42 4.15
N GLY A 192 -22.42 27.65 3.14
CA GLY A 192 -22.57 28.12 1.76
C GLY A 192 -21.27 28.17 0.95
N THR A 193 -20.12 27.78 1.52
CA THR A 193 -18.86 27.68 0.76
C THR A 193 -19.00 26.72 -0.43
N PRO A 194 -18.66 27.14 -1.67
CA PRO A 194 -18.73 26.27 -2.84
C PRO A 194 -17.68 25.15 -2.75
N PRO A 195 -18.07 23.88 -2.98
CA PRO A 195 -17.16 22.74 -2.80
C PRO A 195 -16.06 22.63 -3.87
N GLU A 196 -16.16 23.40 -4.95
CA GLU A 196 -15.18 23.46 -6.05
C GLU A 196 -14.18 24.63 -5.88
N GLY A 197 -14.23 25.35 -4.76
CA GLY A 197 -13.29 26.45 -4.49
C GLY A 197 -11.84 25.97 -4.48
N ALA A 198 -10.92 26.79 -5.01
CA ALA A 198 -9.50 26.43 -5.16
C ALA A 198 -8.78 26.13 -3.83
N ASN A 199 -9.30 26.60 -2.70
CA ASN A 199 -8.74 26.34 -1.37
C ASN A 199 -9.69 25.49 -0.51
N VAL A 200 -10.70 24.88 -1.11
CA VAL A 200 -11.75 24.12 -0.42
C VAL A 200 -11.52 22.63 -0.64
N ALA A 201 -11.59 21.84 0.42
CA ALA A 201 -11.49 20.39 0.36
C ALA A 201 -12.30 19.72 1.48
N ARG A 202 -12.71 18.48 1.30
CA ARG A 202 -13.13 17.61 2.42
C ARG A 202 -11.94 16.85 2.95
N ILE A 203 -11.71 16.87 4.26
CA ILE A 203 -10.61 16.15 4.91
C ILE A 203 -11.18 14.98 5.71
N PHE A 204 -10.91 13.77 5.25
CA PHE A 204 -11.21 12.52 5.93
C PHE A 204 -10.11 12.27 6.97
N ASP A 205 -10.37 12.64 8.21
CA ASP A 205 -9.43 12.52 9.32
C ASP A 205 -9.91 11.45 10.30
N VAL A 206 -9.32 10.25 10.21
CA VAL A 206 -9.73 9.09 11.00
C VAL A 206 -9.47 9.30 12.49
N LEU A 207 -8.36 9.98 12.83
CA LEU A 207 -7.98 10.23 14.22
C LEU A 207 -8.88 11.29 14.85
N ALA A 208 -9.08 12.41 14.16
CA ALA A 208 -9.95 13.47 14.66
C ALA A 208 -11.39 12.99 14.80
N THR A 209 -11.88 12.16 13.87
CA THR A 209 -13.22 11.56 13.95
C THR A 209 -13.34 10.61 15.15
N GLY A 210 -12.30 9.80 15.41
CA GLY A 210 -12.28 8.87 16.55
C GLY A 210 -12.23 9.54 17.91
N ALA A 211 -11.76 10.79 17.98
CA ALA A 211 -11.69 11.58 19.22
C ALA A 211 -13.02 12.23 19.64
N LEU A 212 -14.05 12.20 18.77
CA LEU A 212 -15.37 12.75 19.08
C LEU A 212 -16.23 11.70 19.82
N ASP A 213 -16.95 12.12 20.85
CA ASP A 213 -17.92 11.25 21.56
C ASP A 213 -19.20 12.03 21.94
N PRO A 214 -20.37 11.73 21.35
CA PRO A 214 -20.58 10.78 20.24
C PRO A 214 -20.07 11.34 18.91
N VAL A 215 -19.62 10.47 18.00
CA VAL A 215 -19.24 10.89 16.64
C VAL A 215 -20.49 11.31 15.85
N PRO A 216 -20.58 12.55 15.35
CA PRO A 216 -21.72 13.00 14.55
C PRO A 216 -21.88 12.15 13.29
N VAL A 217 -23.09 11.64 13.06
CA VAL A 217 -23.42 10.88 11.85
C VAL A 217 -23.72 11.86 10.71
N SER A 218 -23.00 11.70 9.60
CA SER A 218 -23.18 12.49 8.38
C SER A 218 -23.06 11.52 7.21
N GLN A 219 -24.18 11.02 6.70
CA GLN A 219 -24.14 10.05 5.61
C GLN A 219 -23.71 10.73 4.31
N GLY A 220 -22.87 10.05 3.53
CA GLY A 220 -22.44 10.56 2.24
C GLY A 220 -21.81 9.52 1.34
N MET A 221 -21.37 9.97 0.18
CA MET A 221 -20.76 9.14 -0.84
C MET A 221 -19.41 9.73 -1.26
N ILE A 222 -18.43 8.86 -1.46
CA ILE A 222 -17.12 9.20 -2.03
C ILE A 222 -17.17 8.77 -3.51
N PRO A 223 -17.22 9.70 -4.46
CA PRO A 223 -17.25 9.37 -5.88
C PRO A 223 -15.91 8.79 -6.33
N LEU A 224 -15.96 7.74 -7.15
CA LEU A 224 -14.78 7.11 -7.75
C LEU A 224 -14.72 7.26 -9.28
N SER A 225 -15.65 8.02 -9.85
CA SER A 225 -15.83 8.17 -11.29
C SER A 225 -15.85 9.64 -11.69
N ALA A 226 -15.10 10.02 -12.72
CA ALA A 226 -15.08 11.37 -13.25
C ALA A 226 -16.43 11.84 -13.84
N GLU A 227 -17.34 10.92 -14.14
CA GLU A 227 -18.71 11.23 -14.57
C GLU A 227 -19.58 11.77 -13.43
N ASP A 228 -19.16 11.55 -12.17
CA ASP A 228 -19.87 12.05 -11.01
C ASP A 228 -19.60 13.54 -10.82
N PRO A 229 -20.63 14.41 -10.75
CA PRO A 229 -20.43 15.85 -10.52
C PRO A 229 -19.61 16.13 -9.26
N GLU A 230 -19.76 15.31 -8.21
CA GLU A 230 -19.01 15.50 -6.98
C GLU A 230 -17.55 15.07 -7.08
N PHE A 231 -17.13 14.38 -8.15
CA PHE A 231 -15.74 13.94 -8.34
C PHE A 231 -14.76 15.11 -8.42
N ARG A 232 -15.24 16.27 -8.89
CA ARG A 232 -14.44 17.51 -8.98
C ARG A 232 -14.10 18.12 -7.62
N GLN A 233 -14.81 17.74 -6.55
CA GLN A 233 -14.51 18.23 -5.21
C GLN A 233 -13.19 17.63 -4.72
N ARG A 234 -12.30 18.48 -4.19
CA ARG A 234 -11.05 18.01 -3.61
C ARG A 234 -11.31 17.25 -2.32
N ARG A 235 -10.72 16.08 -2.21
CA ARG A 235 -10.81 15.22 -1.03
C ARG A 235 -9.42 14.79 -0.62
N TYR A 236 -9.14 14.97 0.66
CA TYR A 236 -7.90 14.55 1.28
C TYR A 236 -8.17 13.57 2.41
N TRP A 237 -7.24 12.65 2.63
CA TRP A 237 -7.24 11.72 3.75
C TRP A 237 -6.07 12.08 4.64
N ARG A 238 -6.34 12.40 5.90
CA ARG A 238 -5.29 12.57 6.92
C ARG A 238 -5.07 11.22 7.58
N LEU A 239 -3.89 10.64 7.34
CA LEU A 239 -3.50 9.32 7.84
C LEU A 239 -2.17 9.43 8.60
N THR A 240 -1.89 8.46 9.47
CA THR A 240 -0.63 8.38 10.25
C THR A 240 0.53 7.74 9.49
N VAL A 241 0.31 7.36 8.23
CA VAL A 241 1.30 6.68 7.40
C VAL A 241 2.27 7.68 6.78
N LEU A 242 3.49 7.23 6.49
CA LEU A 242 4.53 8.09 5.93
C LEU A 242 4.26 8.43 4.45
N PRO A 243 4.40 9.70 4.02
CA PRO A 243 4.24 10.08 2.62
C PRO A 243 5.16 9.34 1.65
N GLU A 244 6.41 9.08 2.06
CA GLU A 244 7.37 8.30 1.30
C GLU A 244 6.92 6.83 1.10
N ALA A 245 6.22 6.24 2.06
CA ALA A 245 5.67 4.89 1.94
C ALA A 245 4.47 4.85 0.99
N ILE A 246 3.59 5.86 1.04
CA ILE A 246 2.47 6.01 0.10
C ILE A 246 2.98 6.22 -1.33
N LEU A 247 4.00 7.08 -1.50
CA LEU A 247 4.62 7.30 -2.81
C LEU A 247 5.27 6.02 -3.36
N THR A 248 5.95 5.25 -2.50
CA THR A 248 6.51 3.95 -2.86
C THR A 248 5.43 2.98 -3.34
N ALA A 249 4.34 2.86 -2.59
CA ALA A 249 3.22 1.98 -2.94
C ALA A 249 2.54 2.41 -4.25
N LEU A 250 2.38 3.71 -4.49
CA LEU A 250 1.84 4.25 -5.73
C LEU A 250 2.74 3.92 -6.93
N MET A 251 4.06 4.16 -6.83
CA MET A 251 5.02 3.86 -7.89
C MET A 251 5.03 2.36 -8.24
N ALA A 252 4.97 1.49 -7.23
CA ALA A 252 4.91 0.05 -7.43
C ALA A 252 3.66 -0.36 -8.24
N ARG A 253 2.49 0.17 -7.87
CA ARG A 253 1.22 -0.11 -8.56
C ARG A 253 1.19 0.47 -9.97
N ASN A 254 1.78 1.66 -10.16
CA ASN A 254 1.79 2.37 -11.43
C ASN A 254 2.69 1.73 -12.50
N SER A 255 3.71 0.98 -12.10
CA SER A 255 4.70 0.37 -13.01
C SER A 255 4.11 -0.55 -14.10
N LEU A 256 2.87 -1.00 -13.94
CA LEU A 256 2.21 -1.98 -14.82
C LEU A 256 1.09 -1.39 -15.70
N GLY A 257 0.79 -0.09 -15.61
CA GLY A 257 -0.43 0.47 -16.20
C GLY A 257 -0.25 1.68 -17.13
N THR A 258 -1.30 1.97 -17.90
CA THR A 258 -1.47 3.21 -18.69
C THR A 258 -2.43 4.16 -17.99
N PHE A 259 -2.23 4.31 -16.68
CA PHE A 259 -3.11 5.07 -15.82
C PHE A 259 -3.03 6.57 -16.15
N ARG A 260 -4.12 7.30 -15.90
CA ARG A 260 -4.21 8.74 -16.17
C ARG A 260 -4.60 9.48 -14.90
N GLY A 261 -3.85 10.52 -14.57
CA GLY A 261 -4.12 11.39 -13.44
C GLY A 261 -2.90 12.24 -13.15
N GLU A 262 -3.12 13.50 -12.77
CA GLU A 262 -2.03 14.45 -12.57
C GLU A 262 -1.06 13.97 -11.49
N GLU A 263 -1.56 13.44 -10.38
CA GLU A 263 -0.70 12.85 -9.34
C GLU A 263 0.10 11.65 -9.84
N ILE A 264 -0.50 10.80 -10.69
CA ILE A 264 0.16 9.62 -11.26
C ILE A 264 1.28 10.06 -12.20
N ASP A 265 1.01 11.06 -13.06
CA ASP A 265 1.99 11.60 -14.00
C ASP A 265 3.19 12.20 -13.26
N VAL A 266 2.94 12.98 -12.20
CA VAL A 266 4.00 13.59 -11.39
C VAL A 266 4.79 12.51 -10.63
N ALA A 267 4.12 11.54 -10.00
CA ALA A 267 4.78 10.43 -9.31
C ALA A 267 5.67 9.59 -10.27
N THR A 268 5.19 9.36 -11.50
CA THR A 268 5.94 8.68 -12.55
C THR A 268 7.22 9.44 -12.93
N ARG A 269 7.12 10.76 -13.09
CA ARG A 269 8.27 11.62 -13.40
C ARG A 269 9.30 11.58 -12.28
N ILE A 270 8.87 11.68 -11.02
CA ILE A 270 9.75 11.54 -9.85
C ILE A 270 10.46 10.18 -9.91
N TYR A 271 9.72 9.08 -10.12
CA TYR A 271 10.29 7.74 -10.19
C TYR A 271 11.37 7.60 -11.27
N HIS A 272 11.11 8.10 -12.48
CA HIS A 272 12.05 8.04 -13.59
C HIS A 272 13.33 8.83 -13.31
N ILE A 273 13.22 10.05 -12.78
CA ILE A 273 14.39 10.88 -12.42
C ILE A 273 15.26 10.14 -11.40
N LEU A 274 14.67 9.67 -10.31
CA LEU A 274 15.41 8.97 -9.25
C LEU A 274 16.03 7.66 -9.74
N SER A 275 15.32 6.93 -10.61
CA SER A 275 15.81 5.66 -11.17
C SER A 275 16.98 5.85 -12.12
N LEU A 276 16.93 6.86 -12.99
CA LEU A 276 18.04 7.21 -13.89
C LEU A 276 19.31 7.54 -13.11
N GLU A 277 19.18 8.35 -12.06
CA GLU A 277 20.32 8.68 -11.21
C GLU A 277 20.87 7.49 -10.44
N ALA A 278 20.00 6.61 -9.93
CA ALA A 278 20.44 5.39 -9.26
C ALA A 278 21.24 4.49 -10.22
N MET A 279 20.84 4.40 -11.49
CA MET A 279 21.61 3.67 -12.51
C MET A 279 22.96 4.34 -12.81
N GLN A 280 23.00 5.67 -12.92
CA GLN A 280 24.25 6.41 -13.15
C GLN A 280 25.25 6.23 -12.00
N ARG A 281 24.78 6.25 -10.74
CA ARG A 281 25.63 5.97 -9.56
C ARG A 281 26.27 4.58 -9.62
N ASN A 282 25.55 3.58 -10.14
CA ASN A 282 26.06 2.21 -10.27
C ASN A 282 27.03 2.04 -11.46
N GLN A 283 26.85 2.79 -12.55
CA GLN A 283 27.72 2.71 -13.74
C GLN A 283 29.10 3.32 -13.53
N LEU A 284 29.21 4.35 -12.69
CA LEU A 284 30.50 4.99 -12.37
C LEU A 284 31.42 4.09 -11.51
N GLY A 285 30.94 2.89 -11.14
CA GLY A 285 31.61 1.99 -10.21
C GLY A 285 31.84 2.64 -8.85
N PRO A 286 32.39 1.92 -7.86
CA PRO A 286 33.13 2.59 -6.83
C PRO A 286 34.29 3.30 -7.55
N ALA A 287 34.11 4.60 -7.85
CA ALA A 287 35.18 5.44 -8.38
C ALA A 287 36.41 5.09 -7.58
N GLY A 288 37.42 4.51 -8.25
CA GLY A 288 38.53 3.79 -7.63
C GLY A 288 39.20 4.62 -6.56
N GLY A 289 38.62 4.58 -5.36
CA GLY A 289 39.19 5.07 -4.14
C GLY A 289 40.35 4.14 -3.92
N GLY A 290 41.50 4.57 -4.44
CA GLY A 290 42.78 4.07 -4.00
C GLY A 290 42.69 4.09 -2.49
N GLY A 291 42.54 2.89 -1.93
CA GLY A 291 42.67 2.73 -0.50
C GLY A 291 43.96 3.45 -0.11
N PRO A 292 43.97 4.21 0.99
CA PRO A 292 45.21 4.72 1.51
C PRO A 292 46.17 3.53 1.59
N GLY A 293 47.23 3.59 0.78
CA GLY A 293 48.31 2.63 0.82
C GLY A 293 48.82 2.66 2.25
N ASP A 294 48.54 1.58 2.97
CA ASP A 294 49.02 1.35 4.33
C ASP A 294 50.53 1.18 4.22
N GLY A 295 51.21 2.32 4.23
CA GLY A 295 52.64 2.42 4.33
C GLY A 295 53.05 1.97 5.73
N GLY A 296 53.60 0.77 5.79
CA GLY A 296 54.75 0.43 6.63
C GLY A 296 54.56 0.55 8.14
N GLY A 297 54.33 -0.60 8.78
CA GLY A 297 54.64 -0.81 10.20
C GLY A 297 55.29 -2.17 10.42
N PRO A 298 56.60 -2.24 10.76
CA PRO A 298 57.25 -3.46 11.22
C PRO A 298 57.18 -3.56 12.75
N GLY A 299 56.78 -4.72 13.28
CA GLY A 299 56.95 -5.07 14.70
C GLY A 299 56.00 -6.20 15.12
N HIS A 300 56.43 -7.46 15.12
CA HIS A 300 57.08 -8.18 16.23
C HIS A 300 56.24 -8.39 17.50
N GLY A 301 56.08 -9.66 17.87
CA GLY A 301 55.51 -10.17 19.12
C GLY A 301 54.16 -10.86 18.90
N GLY A 302 53.97 -12.18 18.94
CA GLY A 302 54.62 -13.19 19.78
C GLY A 302 53.61 -13.63 20.84
N GLY A 303 53.03 -14.84 20.72
CA GLY A 303 52.16 -15.39 21.77
C GLY A 303 51.28 -16.56 21.34
N PRO A 304 51.46 -17.78 21.90
CA PRO A 304 50.81 -19.00 21.43
C PRO A 304 49.62 -19.44 22.30
N GLY A 305 48.60 -20.04 21.68
CA GLY A 305 47.55 -20.80 22.36
C GLY A 305 46.70 -21.55 21.34
N ARG A 306 47.08 -22.77 20.92
CA ARG A 306 46.70 -24.08 21.49
C ARG A 306 45.19 -24.29 21.68
N GLY A 307 44.68 -25.25 20.90
CA GLY A 307 43.39 -25.94 21.11
C GLY A 307 42.55 -25.88 19.84
N GLY A 308 42.44 -26.89 18.98
CA GLY A 308 42.42 -28.33 19.23
C GLY A 308 40.99 -28.83 19.10
N GLY A 309 40.57 -29.24 17.91
CA GLY A 309 39.23 -29.77 17.67
C GLY A 309 39.10 -30.46 16.32
N ARG A 310 39.27 -31.78 16.32
CA ARG A 310 39.25 -32.68 15.16
C ARG A 310 37.82 -33.07 14.78
N GLY A 311 37.59 -33.40 13.51
CA GLY A 311 36.47 -34.22 13.03
C GLY A 311 36.07 -33.88 11.60
N ARG A 312 36.77 -34.34 10.55
CA ARG A 312 36.61 -35.64 9.85
C ARG A 312 35.18 -36.00 9.41
N GLY A 313 35.05 -36.22 8.10
CA GLY A 313 34.21 -37.28 7.51
C GLY A 313 33.07 -36.76 6.64
N ARG A 314 33.25 -36.68 5.31
CA ARG A 314 32.90 -37.72 4.30
C ARG A 314 31.41 -38.08 4.26
N GLY A 315 30.80 -37.89 3.09
CA GLY A 315 29.58 -38.60 2.73
C GLY A 315 28.90 -38.05 1.48
N GLY A 316 29.40 -38.42 0.29
CA GLY A 316 28.60 -38.31 -0.93
C GLY A 316 27.54 -39.39 -0.99
N ARG A 317 26.41 -39.12 -1.66
CA ARG A 317 25.64 -40.17 -2.35
C ARG A 317 24.73 -39.59 -3.41
N SER A 318 25.05 -39.98 -4.64
CA SER A 318 24.18 -40.05 -5.80
C SER A 318 22.86 -40.77 -5.51
N GLY A 319 21.75 -40.20 -5.98
CA GLY A 319 20.45 -40.87 -6.06
C GLY A 319 19.79 -40.62 -7.41
N ARG A 320 19.93 -41.59 -8.31
CA ARG A 320 19.09 -41.73 -9.52
C ARG A 320 17.68 -42.13 -9.09
N GLY A 321 16.66 -41.44 -9.61
CA GLY A 321 15.26 -41.83 -9.51
C GLY A 321 14.58 -41.71 -10.88
N ARG A 322 14.39 -42.86 -11.52
CA ARG A 322 13.61 -43.11 -12.74
C ARG A 322 12.12 -43.14 -12.38
N GLY A 323 11.26 -42.73 -13.31
CA GLY A 323 9.93 -43.34 -13.49
C GLY A 323 8.78 -42.36 -13.64
N GLY A 324 8.07 -42.40 -14.78
CA GLY A 324 6.81 -41.69 -14.97
C GLY A 324 6.38 -41.50 -16.43
N SER A 325 6.31 -42.59 -17.20
CA SER A 325 5.64 -42.64 -18.50
C SER A 325 4.12 -42.73 -18.33
N GLY A 326 3.32 -42.08 -19.20
CA GLY A 326 1.97 -42.58 -19.52
C GLY A 326 0.89 -41.57 -19.93
N GLY A 327 0.50 -41.62 -21.22
CA GLY A 327 -0.80 -41.18 -21.77
C GLY A 327 -0.78 -39.79 -22.43
N GLY A 328 -0.90 -39.58 -23.76
CA GLY A 328 -1.51 -40.39 -24.82
C GLY A 328 -3.03 -40.19 -24.86
N GLY A 329 -3.54 -39.02 -25.27
CA GLY A 329 -4.22 -38.79 -26.58
C GLY A 329 -5.76 -38.90 -26.45
N PRO A 330 -6.60 -38.61 -27.48
CA PRO A 330 -6.41 -37.78 -28.67
C PRO A 330 -7.59 -36.79 -28.94
N SER A 331 -7.40 -35.95 -29.96
CA SER A 331 -8.34 -35.50 -31.00
C SER A 331 -9.85 -35.31 -30.72
N GLY A 332 -10.34 -34.13 -31.07
CA GLY A 332 -11.77 -33.85 -31.27
C GLY A 332 -11.99 -32.56 -32.05
N ASP A 333 -12.09 -32.71 -33.37
CA ASP A 333 -12.38 -31.71 -34.40
C ASP A 333 -13.78 -31.07 -34.31
N ASN A 334 -13.91 -29.93 -34.99
CA ASN A 334 -15.12 -29.39 -35.65
C ASN A 334 -16.28 -28.87 -34.79
N SER A 335 -16.54 -27.56 -34.87
CA SER A 335 -17.56 -27.02 -35.78
C SER A 335 -17.91 -25.52 -35.54
N SER A 336 -17.82 -24.78 -36.64
CA SER A 336 -18.48 -23.56 -37.13
C SER A 336 -19.42 -22.67 -36.27
N PRO A 337 -19.52 -21.37 -36.63
CA PRO A 337 -20.23 -20.35 -35.87
C PRO A 337 -21.73 -20.29 -36.21
N GLN A 338 -22.58 -20.38 -35.19
CA GLN A 338 -24.00 -20.05 -35.35
C GLN A 338 -24.27 -18.60 -34.92
N LYS A 339 -24.57 -17.78 -35.94
CA LYS A 339 -25.36 -16.55 -35.83
C LYS A 339 -26.63 -16.85 -35.04
N ARG A 340 -26.85 -16.14 -33.92
CA ARG A 340 -28.18 -16.03 -33.32
C ARG A 340 -28.69 -14.60 -33.38
N THR A 341 -29.80 -14.52 -34.09
CA THR A 341 -30.64 -13.40 -34.47
C THR A 341 -31.17 -12.64 -33.26
N LEU A 342 -31.11 -11.31 -33.35
CA LEU A 342 -31.88 -10.37 -32.54
C LEU A 342 -33.37 -10.72 -32.62
N ARG A 343 -33.99 -10.93 -31.45
CA ARG A 343 -35.45 -10.82 -31.29
C ARG A 343 -35.75 -9.87 -30.15
N SER A 344 -36.18 -8.67 -30.52
CA SER A 344 -36.92 -7.76 -29.68
C SER A 344 -38.25 -8.39 -29.30
N THR A 345 -38.57 -8.42 -28.01
CA THR A 345 -39.97 -8.46 -27.57
C THR A 345 -40.16 -7.44 -26.46
N ASN A 346 -40.76 -6.31 -26.83
CA ASN A 346 -41.56 -5.49 -25.94
C ASN A 346 -42.56 -6.39 -25.20
N ARG A 347 -42.48 -6.43 -23.88
CA ARG A 347 -43.60 -6.83 -23.03
C ARG A 347 -43.71 -5.84 -21.88
N GLU A 348 -44.82 -5.12 -21.89
CA GLU A 348 -45.32 -4.36 -20.75
C GLU A 348 -45.49 -5.27 -19.53
N PRO A 349 -45.25 -4.75 -18.31
CA PRO A 349 -45.48 -5.50 -17.08
C PRO A 349 -46.97 -5.49 -16.70
N PRO A 350 -47.58 -6.65 -16.32
CA PRO A 350 -48.90 -6.65 -15.74
C PRO A 350 -48.84 -6.16 -14.29
N ARG A 351 -49.61 -5.11 -14.00
CA ARG A 351 -50.03 -4.74 -12.65
C ARG A 351 -50.81 -5.90 -12.02
N LYS A 352 -50.42 -6.35 -10.82
CA LYS A 352 -51.36 -7.06 -9.94
C LYS A 352 -51.18 -6.69 -8.47
N LYS A 353 -52.35 -6.38 -7.91
CA LYS A 353 -52.67 -5.98 -6.55
C LYS A 353 -52.36 -7.09 -5.54
N GLY A 354 -51.90 -6.65 -4.36
CA GLY A 354 -52.37 -7.03 -3.03
C GLY A 354 -52.55 -8.51 -2.67
N ARG A 355 -51.83 -8.96 -1.64
CA ARG A 355 -52.41 -9.80 -0.60
C ARG A 355 -51.65 -9.68 0.71
N GLU A 356 -52.41 -9.34 1.74
CA GLU A 356 -52.05 -9.40 3.16
C GLU A 356 -51.86 -10.84 3.65
N GLY A 357 -51.15 -10.97 4.76
CA GLY A 357 -51.40 -12.01 5.76
C GLY A 357 -50.45 -13.20 5.73
N GLY A 358 -49.62 -13.33 6.77
CA GLY A 358 -48.88 -14.56 7.03
C GLY A 358 -47.80 -14.44 8.10
N GLN A 359 -48.21 -14.40 9.38
CA GLN A 359 -47.31 -14.69 10.50
C GLN A 359 -46.80 -16.13 10.40
N GLY A 360 -45.48 -16.32 10.47
CA GLY A 360 -44.85 -17.63 10.47
C GLY A 360 -43.52 -17.61 11.20
N LYS A 361 -43.55 -17.91 12.51
CA LYS A 361 -42.39 -18.32 13.31
C LYS A 361 -41.72 -19.53 12.65
N LYS A 362 -40.41 -19.49 12.40
CA LYS A 362 -39.54 -20.67 12.41
C LYS A 362 -38.11 -20.30 12.80
N LYS A 363 -37.67 -20.91 13.91
CA LYS A 363 -36.30 -21.01 14.39
C LYS A 363 -35.48 -21.84 13.40
N GLY A 364 -34.23 -21.44 13.15
CA GLY A 364 -33.25 -22.25 12.44
C GLY A 364 -31.87 -21.61 12.61
N GLY A 365 -31.09 -22.14 13.54
CA GLY A 365 -29.72 -21.69 13.79
C GLY A 365 -28.83 -22.06 12.61
N LEU A 366 -28.13 -21.06 12.08
CA LEU A 366 -27.03 -21.24 11.13
C LEU A 366 -25.74 -20.96 11.88
N ARG A 367 -24.97 -22.03 12.10
CA ARG A 367 -23.56 -21.96 12.49
C ARG A 367 -22.79 -21.38 11.30
N SER A 368 -22.30 -20.15 11.43
CA SER A 368 -21.30 -19.58 10.53
C SER A 368 -19.95 -20.22 10.83
N GLY A 369 -19.49 -21.08 9.93
CA GLY A 369 -18.10 -21.54 9.91
C GLY A 369 -17.19 -20.39 9.47
N SER A 370 -16.11 -20.18 10.22
CA SER A 370 -15.02 -19.28 9.85
C SER A 370 -14.34 -19.83 8.60
N LEU A 371 -14.38 -19.07 7.50
CA LEU A 371 -13.53 -19.29 6.34
C LEU A 371 -12.20 -18.59 6.62
N GLU A 372 -11.26 -19.31 7.21
CA GLU A 372 -9.86 -18.92 7.18
C GLU A 372 -9.34 -19.11 5.75
N ALA A 373 -8.86 -18.02 5.15
CA ALA A 373 -8.16 -18.07 3.88
C ALA A 373 -6.84 -18.81 4.10
N VAL A 374 -6.73 -19.99 3.48
CA VAL A 374 -5.50 -20.77 3.41
C VAL A 374 -4.53 -20.03 2.50
N GLU A 375 -3.51 -19.39 3.07
CA GLU A 375 -2.33 -18.96 2.32
C GLU A 375 -1.61 -20.22 1.81
N SER A 376 -1.72 -20.46 0.50
CA SER A 376 -1.06 -21.55 -0.18
C SER A 376 0.44 -21.30 -0.26
N GLY A 377 1.23 -22.10 0.45
CA GLY A 377 2.67 -22.19 0.29
C GLY A 377 3.04 -22.67 -1.11
N LEU A 378 3.77 -21.84 -1.85
CA LEU A 378 4.45 -22.20 -3.08
C LEU A 378 5.96 -22.01 -2.89
N GLY A 379 6.67 -22.96 -3.48
CA GLY A 379 8.05 -23.31 -3.14
C GLY A 379 9.10 -22.26 -3.49
N ASP A 380 10.14 -22.35 -2.69
CA ASP A 380 11.41 -21.64 -2.74
C ASP A 380 12.10 -21.88 -4.10
N THR A 381 11.97 -20.93 -5.04
CA THR A 381 12.84 -20.85 -6.22
C THR A 381 13.73 -19.63 -6.08
N ARG A 382 15.02 -19.89 -5.83
CA ARG A 382 16.10 -18.89 -5.87
C ARG A 382 16.06 -18.12 -7.19
N CYS A 383 15.81 -16.82 -7.11
CA CYS A 383 15.90 -15.88 -8.21
C CYS A 383 17.20 -15.06 -8.05
N GLU A 384 18.33 -15.72 -8.31
CA GLU A 384 19.57 -15.05 -8.72
C GLU A 384 19.67 -15.31 -10.23
N ASP A 385 19.95 -14.27 -11.02
CA ASP A 385 20.12 -14.25 -12.50
C ASP A 385 18.96 -13.72 -13.36
N LEU A 386 18.37 -12.57 -12.99
CA LEU A 386 17.64 -11.71 -13.94
C LEU A 386 17.90 -10.22 -13.66
N ILE A 387 19.17 -9.83 -13.78
CA ILE A 387 19.55 -8.43 -14.02
C ILE A 387 20.38 -8.46 -15.30
N LEU A 388 19.70 -8.23 -16.44
CA LEU A 388 20.19 -7.68 -17.71
C LEU A 388 19.18 -8.06 -18.81
N ALA A 389 18.17 -7.22 -19.00
CA ALA A 389 17.42 -7.07 -20.25
C ALA A 389 16.92 -5.63 -20.34
#